data_AF-A0A956GX49-F1
#
_entry.id   AF-A0A956GX49-F1
#
_cell.length_a   1.000
_cell.length_b   1.000
_cell.length_c   1.000
_cell.angle_alpha   90.00
_cell.angle_beta   90.00
_cell.angle_gamma   90.00
#
_symmetry.space_group_name_H-M   'P 1'
#
loop_
_entity.id
_entity.type
_entity.pdbx_description
1 polymer ?
#
loop_
_entity_poly.entity_id
_entity_poly.type
_entity_poly.pdbx_seq_one_letter_code
_entity_poly.pdbx_strand_id
1 'polypeptide(L)'
;MANKRSPEPVQPGNPYELTRAQHIHSSRCIERFGEQVSVRLRDGRMFSARPNNRVFTVERVWSQRLEGGFFRDIESSFQPVADEIISGRIPTDFNPVLKYLAIWQIRANLAQNPPMDAQLRLSEAEERKPHLS
;
A
#
# COMPACT_ATOMS: atom_id res chain seq x y z
N MET A 1 6.09 -6.41 -24.51
CA MET A 1 6.61 -5.84 -23.25
C MET A 1 5.83 -4.57 -22.97
N ALA A 2 4.97 -4.54 -21.95
CA ALA A 2 4.18 -3.34 -21.66
C ALA A 2 5.10 -2.23 -21.13
N ASN A 3 5.01 -1.04 -21.72
CA ASN A 3 5.76 0.14 -21.30
C ASN A 3 5.34 0.50 -19.87
N LYS A 4 6.21 0.26 -18.88
CA LYS A 4 5.98 0.63 -17.48
C LYS A 4 6.09 2.15 -17.37
N ARG A 5 4.97 2.86 -17.51
CA ARG A 5 4.93 4.31 -17.30
C ARG A 5 5.10 4.59 -15.80
N SER A 6 6.01 5.50 -15.48
CA SER A 6 6.18 5.99 -14.11
C SER A 6 4.97 6.84 -13.69
N PRO A 7 4.57 6.82 -12.41
CA PRO A 7 3.49 7.66 -11.91
C PRO A 7 3.76 9.14 -12.19
N GLU A 8 2.70 9.93 -12.35
CA GLU A 8 2.82 11.39 -12.50
C GLU A 8 3.62 11.99 -11.33
N PRO A 9 4.62 12.85 -11.62
CA PRO A 9 5.40 13.49 -10.58
C PRO A 9 4.50 14.39 -9.73
N VAL A 10 4.69 14.37 -8.41
CA VAL A 10 3.98 15.33 -7.55
C VAL A 10 4.50 16.75 -7.82
N GLN A 11 3.66 17.75 -7.55
CA GLN A 11 4.02 19.16 -7.70
C GLN A 11 5.30 19.52 -6.92
N PRO A 12 6.09 20.52 -7.39
CA PRO A 12 7.23 21.03 -6.65
C PRO A 12 6.86 21.35 -5.19
N GLY A 13 7.66 20.85 -4.24
CA GLY A 13 7.39 20.99 -2.80
C GLY A 13 6.39 19.99 -2.21
N ASN A 14 5.72 19.15 -3.02
CA ASN A 14 4.72 18.18 -2.57
C ASN A 14 3.71 18.79 -1.57
N PRO A 15 2.99 19.85 -1.94
CA PRO A 15 2.16 20.63 -1.00
C PRO A 15 1.04 19.83 -0.33
N TYR A 16 0.67 18.67 -0.91
CA TYR A 16 -0.33 17.75 -0.38
C TYR A 16 0.29 16.52 0.33
N GLU A 17 1.60 16.54 0.59
CA GLU A 17 2.35 15.50 1.33
C GLU A 17 2.09 14.07 0.83
N LEU A 18 1.93 13.92 -0.48
CA LEU A 18 1.52 12.65 -1.06
C LEU A 18 2.61 11.59 -0.85
N THR A 19 2.22 10.42 -0.35
CA THR A 19 3.12 9.29 -0.10
C THR A 19 3.70 8.81 -1.43
N ARG A 20 5.01 8.92 -1.62
CA ARG A 20 5.68 8.47 -2.85
C ARG A 20 6.09 7.00 -2.78
N ALA A 21 6.66 6.58 -1.66
CA ALA A 21 7.09 5.21 -1.40
C ALA A 21 6.02 4.49 -0.60
N GLN A 22 5.25 3.63 -1.25
CA GLN A 22 4.16 2.89 -0.63
C GLN A 22 4.60 1.45 -0.35
N HIS A 23 4.41 0.98 0.88
CA HIS A 23 4.88 -0.34 1.29
C HIS A 23 3.96 -1.45 0.73
N ILE A 24 4.55 -2.47 0.11
CA ILE A 24 3.79 -3.66 -0.32
C ILE A 24 3.36 -4.48 0.91
N HIS A 25 4.32 -4.69 1.82
CA HIS A 25 4.12 -5.29 3.14
C HIS A 25 4.43 -4.23 4.19
N SER A 26 3.60 -4.13 5.23
CA SER A 26 3.72 -3.08 6.24
C SER A 26 5.12 -3.07 6.85
N SER A 27 5.74 -1.90 6.97
CA SER A 27 7.05 -1.75 7.62
C SER A 27 7.03 -2.29 9.05
N ARG A 28 5.92 -2.09 9.76
CA ARG A 28 5.72 -2.58 11.13
C ARG A 28 5.71 -4.11 11.24
N CYS A 29 5.32 -4.80 10.17
CA CYS A 29 5.45 -6.27 10.12
C CYS A 29 6.90 -6.69 9.90
N ILE A 30 7.66 -5.94 9.10
CA ILE A 30 9.09 -6.21 8.85
C ILE A 30 9.92 -5.92 10.12
N GLU A 31 9.58 -4.87 10.87
CA GLU A 31 10.22 -4.49 12.15
C GLU A 31 10.26 -5.64 13.16
N ARG A 32 9.29 -6.56 13.10
CA ARG A 32 9.22 -7.72 14.01
C ARG A 32 10.36 -8.71 13.82
N PHE A 33 11.04 -8.67 12.68
CA PHE A 33 12.21 -9.51 12.39
C PHE A 33 13.53 -8.88 12.88
N GLY A 34 13.50 -7.63 13.35
CA GLY A 34 14.65 -6.90 13.88
C GLY A 34 14.81 -5.49 13.29
N GLU A 35 15.79 -4.75 13.80
CA GLU A 35 16.11 -3.40 13.31
C GLU A 35 16.56 -3.39 11.84
N GLN A 36 17.14 -4.49 11.40
CA GLN A 36 17.50 -4.74 10.02
C GLN A 36 17.17 -6.18 9.64
N VAL A 37 16.82 -6.37 8.37
CA VAL A 37 16.53 -7.67 7.79
C VAL A 37 17.47 -7.96 6.63
N SER A 38 17.87 -9.21 6.47
CA SER A 38 18.65 -9.65 5.31
C SER A 38 17.74 -9.79 4.10
N VAL A 39 18.05 -9.05 3.03
CA VAL A 39 17.30 -9.07 1.76
C VAL A 39 18.11 -9.80 0.71
N ARG A 40 17.49 -10.75 0.02
CA ARG A 40 18.04 -11.39 -1.19
C ARG A 40 17.22 -10.96 -2.40
N LEU A 41 17.89 -10.34 -3.37
CA LEU A 41 17.30 -9.95 -4.64
C LEU A 41 17.22 -11.15 -5.60
N ARG A 42 16.38 -11.05 -6.63
CA ARG A 42 16.24 -12.08 -7.66
C ARG A 42 17.54 -12.35 -8.43
N ASP A 43 18.42 -11.36 -8.52
CA ASP A 43 19.74 -11.47 -9.15
C ASP A 43 20.82 -12.07 -8.23
N GLY A 44 20.44 -12.52 -7.03
CA GLY A 44 21.34 -13.16 -6.07
C GLY A 44 22.08 -12.19 -5.15
N ARG A 45 22.02 -10.87 -5.39
CA ARG A 45 22.63 -9.88 -4.47
C ARG A 45 21.95 -9.94 -3.11
N MET A 46 22.75 -9.81 -2.06
CA MET A 46 22.30 -9.78 -0.68
C MET A 46 22.77 -8.52 0.02
N PHE A 47 21.91 -7.93 0.84
CA PHE A 47 22.24 -6.77 1.66
C PHE A 47 21.31 -6.68 2.88
N SER A 48 21.75 -5.93 3.89
CA SER A 48 20.94 -5.65 5.08
C SER A 48 20.12 -4.38 4.87
N ALA A 49 18.84 -4.40 5.23
CA ALA A 49 17.92 -3.28 5.02
C ALA A 49 17.10 -2.99 6.27
N ARG A 50 16.90 -1.71 6.58
CA ARG A 50 15.91 -1.30 7.57
C ARG A 50 14.49 -1.56 7.06
N PRO A 51 13.50 -1.79 7.94
CA PRO A 51 12.10 -2.00 7.56
C PRO A 51 11.48 -0.92 6.66
N ASN A 52 11.95 0.33 6.74
CA ASN A 52 11.50 1.44 5.90
C ASN A 52 12.33 1.64 4.61
N ASN A 53 13.20 0.69 4.26
CA ASN A 53 14.01 0.77 3.05
C ASN A 53 13.14 0.68 1.79
N ARG A 54 13.50 1.47 0.77
CA ARG A 54 12.78 1.55 -0.50
C ARG A 54 12.65 0.23 -1.24
N VAL A 55 13.49 -0.77 -0.97
CA VAL A 55 13.36 -2.12 -1.54
C VAL A 55 12.01 -2.78 -1.23
N PHE A 56 11.37 -2.40 -0.12
CA PHE A 56 10.04 -2.92 0.29
C PHE A 56 8.87 -2.09 -0.23
N THR A 57 9.15 -1.05 -1.02
CA THR A 57 8.18 -0.06 -1.46
C THR A 57 8.02 -0.05 -2.97
N VAL A 58 6.89 0.48 -3.42
CA VAL A 58 6.64 0.83 -4.82
C VAL A 58 6.34 2.32 -4.94
N GLU A 59 6.59 2.86 -6.12
CA GLU A 59 6.29 4.25 -6.42
C GLU A 59 4.80 4.39 -6.79
N ARG A 60 4.00 4.98 -5.90
CA ARG A 60 2.61 5.47 -6.12
C ARG A 60 1.74 4.58 -7.01
N VAL A 61 1.66 3.28 -6.72
CA VAL A 61 0.87 2.34 -7.53
C VAL A 61 -0.62 2.39 -7.18
N TRP A 62 -0.98 2.87 -5.98
CA TRP A 62 -2.37 3.09 -5.59
C TRP A 62 -2.58 4.51 -5.03
N SER A 63 -3.86 4.92 -4.96
CA SER A 63 -4.20 6.29 -4.57
C SER A 63 -3.86 6.59 -3.10
N GLN A 64 -3.58 7.86 -2.81
CA GLN A 64 -3.34 8.34 -1.44
C GLN A 64 -4.54 8.04 -0.52
N ARG A 65 -5.76 8.06 -1.05
CA ARG A 65 -6.99 7.76 -0.30
C ARG A 65 -7.02 6.31 0.17
N LEU A 66 -6.58 5.36 -0.67
CA LEU A 66 -6.48 3.96 -0.28
C LEU A 66 -5.38 3.77 0.76
N GLU A 67 -4.22 4.39 0.56
CA GLU A 67 -3.08 4.28 1.47
C GLU A 67 -3.37 4.88 2.85
N GLY A 68 -3.82 6.13 2.91
CA GLY A 68 -4.02 6.86 4.17
C GLY A 68 -5.33 6.54 4.89
N GLY A 69 -6.30 5.92 4.20
CA GLY A 69 -7.57 5.50 4.77
C GLY A 69 -7.65 3.98 4.90
N PHE A 70 -8.29 3.34 3.92
CA PHE A 70 -8.69 1.94 3.99
C PHE A 70 -7.56 0.96 4.35
N PHE A 71 -6.38 1.08 3.72
CA PHE A 71 -5.27 0.19 4.03
C PHE A 71 -4.69 0.45 5.42
N ARG A 72 -4.56 1.71 5.82
CA ARG A 72 -4.09 2.09 7.16
C ARG A 72 -4.99 1.55 8.26
N ASP A 73 -6.30 1.60 8.08
CA ASP A 73 -7.26 1.11 9.07
C ASP A 73 -7.16 -0.41 9.24
N ILE A 74 -7.02 -1.14 8.12
CA ILE A 74 -6.79 -2.59 8.13
C ILE A 74 -5.47 -2.91 8.84
N GLU A 75 -4.38 -2.26 8.47
CA GLU A 75 -3.08 -2.45 9.12
C GLU A 75 -3.17 -2.19 10.62
N SER A 76 -3.79 -1.09 11.04
CA SER A 76 -3.94 -0.72 12.45
C SER A 76 -4.72 -1.77 13.24
N SER A 77 -5.77 -2.35 12.63
CA SER A 77 -6.54 -3.44 13.26
C SER A 77 -5.78 -4.77 13.33
N PHE A 78 -4.85 -5.02 12.41
CA PHE A 78 -4.08 -6.25 12.36
C PHE A 78 -2.95 -6.30 13.40
N GLN A 79 -2.29 -5.17 13.68
CA GLN A 79 -1.10 -5.17 14.55
C GLN A 79 -1.33 -5.76 15.95
N PRO A 80 -2.41 -5.44 16.68
CA PRO A 80 -2.68 -6.05 17.98
C PRO A 80 -2.89 -7.57 17.89
N VAL A 81 -3.57 -8.05 16.85
CA VAL A 81 -3.79 -9.49 16.63
C VAL A 81 -2.47 -10.19 16.35
N ALA A 82 -1.57 -9.56 15.59
CA ALA A 82 -0.22 -10.08 15.38
C ALA A 82 0.58 -10.15 16.69
N ASP A 83 0.45 -9.14 17.57
CA ASP A 83 1.08 -9.14 18.90
C ASP A 83 0.56 -10.29 19.77
N GLU A 84 -0.74 -10.58 19.74
CA GLU A 84 -1.32 -11.73 20.43
C GLU A 84 -0.74 -13.05 19.93
N ILE A 85 -0.75 -13.27 18.61
CA ILE A 85 -0.23 -14.49 17.99
C ILE A 85 1.24 -14.71 18.36
N ILE A 86 2.07 -13.67 18.27
CA ILE A 86 3.49 -13.74 18.60
C ILE A 86 3.73 -14.04 20.08
N SER A 87 2.86 -13.54 20.97
CA SER A 87 2.90 -13.86 22.40
C SER A 87 2.38 -15.26 22.74
N GLY A 88 2.02 -16.07 21.73
CA GLY A 88 1.51 -17.43 21.91
C GLY A 88 0.01 -17.49 22.25
N ARG A 89 -0.72 -16.38 22.15
CA ARG A 89 -2.18 -16.36 22.31
C ARG A 89 -2.87 -16.67 20.99
N ILE A 90 -4.01 -17.36 21.07
CA ILE A 90 -4.86 -17.60 19.91
C ILE A 90 -5.93 -16.51 19.89
N PRO A 91 -5.95 -15.63 18.87
CA PRO A 91 -6.95 -14.57 18.79
C PRO A 91 -8.34 -15.16 18.59
N THR A 92 -9.34 -14.51 19.17
CA THR A 92 -10.76 -14.91 19.05
C THR A 92 -11.39 -14.42 17.75
N ASP A 93 -10.91 -13.31 17.20
CA ASP A 93 -11.31 -12.76 15.90
C ASP A 93 -10.15 -12.81 14.90
N PHE A 94 -10.31 -13.60 13.84
CA PHE A 94 -9.35 -13.71 12.74
C PHE A 94 -9.62 -12.74 11.59
N ASN A 95 -10.70 -11.96 11.62
CA ASN A 95 -11.05 -11.03 10.56
C ASN A 95 -9.95 -9.99 10.25
N PRO A 96 -9.23 -9.41 11.23
CA PRO A 96 -8.11 -8.52 10.94
C PRO A 96 -6.96 -9.21 10.18
N VAL A 97 -6.69 -10.50 10.48
CA VAL A 97 -5.69 -11.31 9.77
C VAL A 97 -6.10 -11.51 8.32
N LEU A 98 -7.35 -11.88 8.08
CA LEU A 98 -7.89 -12.09 6.73
C LEU A 98 -7.87 -10.80 5.91
N LYS A 99 -8.29 -9.68 6.48
CA LYS A 99 -8.25 -8.37 5.82
C LYS A 99 -6.82 -7.95 5.50
N TYR A 100 -5.88 -8.14 6.42
CA TYR A 100 -4.48 -7.83 6.19
C TYR A 100 -3.90 -8.68 5.05
N LEU A 101 -4.19 -9.99 5.05
CA LEU A 101 -3.79 -10.89 3.97
C LEU A 101 -4.34 -10.42 2.62
N ALA A 102 -5.62 -10.02 2.57
CA ALA A 102 -6.25 -9.52 1.36
C ALA A 102 -5.56 -8.26 0.82
N ILE A 103 -5.28 -7.25 1.66
CA ILE A 103 -4.60 -6.03 1.19
C ILE A 103 -3.16 -6.30 0.78
N TRP A 104 -2.46 -7.24 1.44
CA TRP A 104 -1.11 -7.61 1.05
C TRP A 104 -1.09 -8.26 -0.33
N GLN A 105 -2.03 -9.16 -0.61
CA GLN A 105 -2.20 -9.78 -1.93
C GLN A 105 -2.55 -8.73 -3.00
N ILE A 106 -3.46 -7.81 -2.72
CA ILE A 106 -3.82 -6.71 -3.63
C ILE A 106 -2.60 -5.84 -3.94
N ARG A 107 -1.86 -5.39 -2.92
CA ARG A 107 -0.66 -4.56 -3.10
C ARG A 107 0.44 -5.30 -3.87
N ALA A 108 0.64 -6.58 -3.59
CA ALA A 108 1.60 -7.41 -4.32
C ALA A 108 1.19 -7.55 -5.80
N ASN A 109 -0.10 -7.77 -6.06
CA ASN A 109 -0.62 -7.84 -7.42
C ASN A 109 -0.44 -6.52 -8.16
N LEU A 110 -0.85 -5.40 -7.57
CA LEU A 110 -0.69 -4.06 -8.13
C LEU A 110 0.78 -3.72 -8.39
N ALA A 111 1.69 -4.08 -7.47
CA ALA A 111 3.12 -3.86 -7.64
C ALA A 111 3.71 -4.60 -8.86
N GLN A 112 3.22 -5.81 -9.16
CA GLN A 112 3.63 -6.58 -10.33
C GLN A 112 2.89 -6.16 -11.61
N ASN A 113 1.62 -5.80 -11.46
CA ASN A 113 0.69 -5.47 -12.54
C ASN A 113 0.08 -4.08 -12.28
N PRO A 114 0.86 -2.99 -12.41
CA PRO A 114 0.34 -1.67 -12.17
C PRO A 114 -0.79 -1.38 -13.16
N PRO A 115 -1.95 -0.85 -12.70
CA PRO A 115 -3.05 -0.52 -13.59
C PRO A 115 -2.58 0.53 -14.60
N MET A 116 -3.09 0.46 -15.83
CA MET A 116 -2.89 1.53 -16.78
C MET A 116 -3.69 2.75 -16.33
N ASP A 117 -3.09 3.94 -16.44
CA ASP A 117 -3.81 5.19 -16.21
C ASP A 117 -5.03 5.24 -17.13
N ALA A 118 -6.21 5.31 -16.53
CA ALA A 118 -7.46 5.48 -17.22
C ALA A 118 -7.89 6.95 -17.08
N GLN A 119 -8.06 7.64 -18.21
CA GLN A 119 -8.72 8.93 -18.19
C GLN A 119 -10.20 8.70 -17.91
N LEU A 120 -10.64 9.05 -16.70
CA LEU A 120 -12.05 9.03 -16.35
C LEU A 120 -12.77 10.05 -17.24
N ARG A 121 -13.54 9.57 -18.22
CA ARG A 121 -14.53 10.41 -18.89
C ARG A 121 -15.65 10.64 -17.87
N LEU A 122 -15.62 11.78 -17.19
CA LEU A 122 -16.79 12.27 -16.50
C LEU A 122 -17.84 12.53 -17.60
N SER A 123 -18.84 11.66 -17.70
CA SER A 123 -20.03 11.95 -18.50
C SER A 123 -20.77 13.11 -17.85
N GLU A 124 -21.20 14.09 -18.64
CA GLU A 124 -21.96 15.29 -18.26
C GLU A 124 -23.34 14.96 -17.67
N ALA A 125 -23.41 14.23 -16.56
CA ALA A 125 -24.66 13.78 -15.94
C ALA A 125 -24.97 14.46 -14.59
N GLU A 126 -24.26 15.53 -14.21
CA GLU A 126 -24.53 16.29 -12.97
C GLU A 126 -24.81 17.78 -13.17
N GLU A 127 -25.18 18.22 -14.39
CA GLU A 127 -25.78 19.54 -14.60
C GLU A 127 -27.25 19.43 -15.03
N ARG A 128 -28.09 18.90 -14.14
CA ARG A 128 -29.52 19.24 -14.14
C ARG A 128 -29.93 19.68 -12.74
N LYS A 129 -29.67 20.95 -12.42
CA LYS A 129 -30.49 21.66 -11.43
C LYS A 129 -31.88 21.88 -12.05
N PRO A 130 -32.98 21.49 -11.41
CA PRO A 130 -34.30 21.87 -11.89
C PRO A 130 -34.45 23.39 -11.74
N HIS A 131 -34.74 24.08 -12.84
CA HIS A 131 -35.30 25.43 -12.79
C HIS A 131 -36.65 25.35 -12.09
N LEU A 132 -36.73 25.94 -10.90
CA LEU A 132 -37.99 26.32 -10.28
C LEU A 132 -38.47 27.59 -10.99
N SER A 133 -39.56 27.45 -11.74
CA SER A 133 -40.43 28.55 -12.16
C SER A 133 -41.50 28.80 -11.11
#